data_AF-A0A3B8J2Q9-F1
#
_entry.id   AF-A0A3B8J2Q9-F1
#
_cell.length_a   1.000
_cell.length_b   1.000
_cell.length_c   1.000
_cell.angle_alpha   90.00
_cell.angle_beta   90.00
_cell.angle_gamma   90.00
#
_symmetry.space_group_name_H-M   'P 1'
#
loop_
_entity.id
_entity.type
_entity.pdbx_description
1 polymer ?
#
loop_
_entity_poly.entity_id
_entity_poly.type
_entity_poly.pdbx_seq_one_letter_code
_entity_poly.pdbx_strand_id
1 'polypeptide(L)'
;MMPPRWLHRLVRWCTPSSRPDLEGDFLELYEEAVVSQQRWLTHLHWTLAALRMLPLRLIIPSEKYNRNNILMLRTYVKIGRRNLMKSKLYTAINVLGLALGLAACLLITFFVSDEFSYPRHFATADRVYRITGESDTGGDAPTHSAQTTYLLKPAIEGVFGEIEDITRVDVTGRLVEVGEHQFEETDILLADSAFFSVFPHTFLSGDAQALFDPSAAVLTR
;
A
#
# COMPACT_ATOMS: atom_id res chain seq x y z
N MET A 1 30.73 -39.56 -48.22
CA MET A 1 31.87 -38.70 -47.79
C MET A 1 31.30 -37.69 -46.80
N MET A 2 32.07 -37.21 -45.81
CA MET A 2 31.56 -36.24 -44.83
C MET A 2 31.90 -34.80 -45.26
N PRO A 3 31.03 -33.81 -44.98
CA PRO A 3 31.30 -32.41 -45.30
C PRO A 3 32.54 -31.89 -44.55
N PRO A 4 33.20 -30.83 -45.05
CA PRO A 4 34.41 -30.28 -44.45
C PRO A 4 34.18 -29.78 -43.01
N ARG A 5 35.03 -30.19 -42.07
CA ARG A 5 34.90 -29.86 -40.63
C ARG A 5 34.93 -28.36 -40.30
N TRP A 6 35.44 -27.52 -41.19
CA TRP A 6 35.48 -26.08 -40.99
C TRP A 6 34.10 -25.43 -41.15
N LEU A 7 33.18 -26.04 -41.93
CA LEU A 7 31.84 -25.51 -42.18
C LEU A 7 31.00 -25.50 -40.91
N HIS A 8 31.03 -26.57 -40.13
CA HIS A 8 30.40 -26.62 -38.81
C HIS A 8 30.96 -25.59 -37.83
N ARG A 9 32.24 -25.22 -37.94
CA ARG A 9 32.83 -24.14 -37.12
C ARG A 9 32.30 -22.76 -37.54
N LEU A 10 32.03 -22.57 -38.83
CA LEU A 10 31.50 -21.33 -39.39
C LEU A 10 30.00 -21.17 -39.04
N VAL A 11 29.19 -22.23 -39.16
CA VAL A 11 27.77 -22.18 -38.79
C VAL A 11 27.57 -21.90 -37.29
N ARG A 12 28.50 -22.33 -36.43
CA ARG A 12 28.51 -21.95 -35.00
C ARG A 12 28.63 -20.45 -34.75
N TRP A 13 29.23 -19.70 -35.67
CA TRP A 13 29.32 -18.23 -35.61
C TRP A 13 28.03 -17.53 -36.07
N CYS A 14 27.09 -18.26 -36.68
CA CYS A 14 25.78 -17.72 -37.06
C CYS A 14 24.78 -17.71 -35.89
N THR A 15 23.75 -16.86 -36.01
CA THR A 15 22.66 -16.72 -35.03
C THR A 15 22.03 -18.06 -34.63
N PRO A 16 21.78 -18.31 -33.32
CA PRO A 16 21.28 -19.61 -32.84
C PRO A 16 20.00 -20.11 -33.52
N SER A 17 19.10 -19.20 -33.88
CA SER A 17 17.80 -19.53 -34.49
C SER A 17 17.90 -20.03 -35.93
N SER A 18 18.95 -19.67 -36.67
CA SER A 18 19.12 -20.03 -38.09
C SER A 18 20.09 -21.18 -38.32
N ARG A 19 20.69 -21.74 -37.26
CA ARG A 19 21.65 -22.85 -37.36
C ARG A 19 21.08 -24.14 -37.96
N PRO A 20 19.92 -24.67 -37.52
CA PRO A 20 19.43 -25.95 -38.03
C PRO A 20 19.10 -25.88 -39.54
N ASP A 21 18.50 -24.78 -39.99
CA ASP A 21 18.14 -24.58 -41.39
C ASP A 21 19.40 -24.50 -42.27
N LEU A 22 20.42 -23.75 -41.84
CA LEU A 22 21.69 -23.65 -42.55
C LEU A 22 22.43 -24.99 -42.63
N GLU A 23 22.45 -25.78 -41.55
CA GLU A 23 23.10 -27.10 -41.56
C GLU A 23 22.40 -28.06 -42.54
N GLY A 24 21.06 -28.00 -42.64
CA GLY A 24 20.27 -28.76 -43.60
C GLY A 24 20.61 -28.40 -45.05
N ASP A 25 20.54 -27.10 -45.40
CA ASP A 25 20.81 -26.60 -46.74
C ASP A 25 22.23 -26.98 -47.22
N PHE A 26 23.22 -26.91 -46.33
CA PHE A 26 24.60 -27.29 -46.67
C PHE A 26 24.80 -28.79 -46.86
N LEU A 27 24.05 -29.63 -46.14
CA LEU A 27 24.10 -31.08 -46.31
C LEU A 27 23.49 -31.49 -47.65
N GLU A 28 22.35 -30.91 -48.01
CA GLU A 28 21.68 -31.16 -49.30
C GLU A 28 22.58 -30.80 -50.48
N LEU A 29 23.17 -29.59 -50.47
CA LEU A 29 24.13 -29.15 -51.50
C LEU A 29 25.37 -30.05 -51.59
N TYR A 30 25.81 -30.60 -50.45
CA TYR A 30 26.95 -31.52 -50.43
C TYR A 30 26.59 -32.89 -51.02
N GLU A 31 25.42 -33.42 -50.71
CA GLU A 31 24.93 -34.69 -51.26
C GLU A 31 24.76 -34.60 -52.78
N GLU A 32 24.17 -33.51 -53.27
CA GLU A 32 24.02 -33.24 -54.71
C GLU A 32 25.40 -33.14 -55.41
N ALA A 33 26.37 -32.49 -54.77
CA ALA A 33 27.73 -32.38 -55.31
C ALA A 33 28.49 -33.71 -55.37
N VAL A 34 28.29 -34.62 -54.40
CA VAL A 34 28.95 -35.95 -54.36
C VAL A 34 28.49 -36.86 -55.49
N VAL A 35 27.23 -36.72 -55.93
CA VAL A 35 26.68 -37.49 -57.06
C VAL A 35 27.34 -37.06 -58.39
N SER A 36 27.79 -35.81 -58.51
CA SER A 36 28.51 -35.30 -59.69
C SER A 36 30.02 -35.62 -59.64
N GLN A 37 30.43 -36.71 -60.29
CA GLN A 37 31.74 -37.35 -60.12
C GLN A 37 32.92 -36.62 -60.83
N GLN A 38 33.39 -35.46 -60.34
CA GLN A 38 34.69 -34.86 -60.71
C GLN A 38 35.36 -34.26 -59.46
N ARG A 39 36.68 -34.46 -59.26
CA ARG A 39 37.27 -34.68 -57.90
C ARG A 39 38.21 -33.62 -57.30
N TRP A 40 38.45 -32.45 -57.90
CA TRP A 40 39.26 -31.42 -57.18
C TRP A 40 38.96 -29.95 -57.52
N LEU A 41 38.69 -29.61 -58.79
CA LEU A 41 38.27 -28.24 -59.18
C LEU A 41 36.85 -27.89 -58.70
N THR A 42 35.99 -28.89 -58.59
CA THR A 42 34.66 -28.83 -57.99
C THR A 42 34.71 -28.37 -56.54
N HIS A 43 35.61 -28.92 -55.70
CA HIS A 43 35.65 -28.54 -54.29
C HIS A 43 35.91 -27.04 -54.07
N LEU A 44 36.78 -26.41 -54.88
CA LEU A 44 37.02 -24.98 -54.77
C LEU A 44 35.80 -24.16 -55.24
N HIS A 45 35.16 -24.57 -56.33
CA HIS A 45 33.98 -23.90 -56.85
C HIS A 45 32.78 -23.99 -55.90
N TRP A 46 32.56 -25.17 -55.30
CA TRP A 46 31.47 -25.42 -54.35
C TRP A 46 31.68 -24.72 -53.02
N THR A 47 32.92 -24.68 -52.50
CA THR A 47 33.23 -23.93 -51.29
C THR A 47 33.04 -22.42 -51.48
N LEU A 48 33.36 -21.89 -52.66
CA LEU A 48 33.05 -20.50 -53.04
C LEU A 48 31.54 -20.25 -53.20
N ALA A 49 30.80 -21.19 -53.78
CA ALA A 49 29.34 -21.09 -53.91
C ALA A 49 28.63 -21.10 -52.53
N ALA A 50 29.07 -21.99 -51.63
CA ALA A 50 28.59 -22.06 -50.24
C ALA A 50 28.89 -20.77 -49.46
N LEU A 51 30.10 -20.22 -49.61
CA LEU A 51 30.48 -18.93 -49.01
C LEU A 51 29.68 -17.75 -49.56
N ARG A 52 29.30 -17.79 -50.83
CA ARG A 52 28.43 -16.78 -51.47
C ARG A 52 26.99 -16.87 -50.99
N MET A 53 26.51 -18.07 -50.65
CA MET A 53 25.15 -18.27 -50.12
C MET A 53 24.99 -17.87 -48.66
N LEU A 54 26.08 -17.85 -47.87
CA LEU A 54 26.07 -17.31 -46.51
C LEU A 54 25.76 -15.81 -46.53
N PRO A 55 24.52 -15.39 -46.21
CA PRO A 55 24.20 -13.97 -46.20
C PRO A 55 24.94 -13.36 -45.01
N LEU A 56 25.86 -12.43 -45.27
CA LEU A 56 26.58 -11.66 -44.24
C LEU A 56 25.65 -11.01 -43.18
N ARG A 57 24.34 -10.89 -43.49
CA ARG A 57 23.29 -10.44 -42.56
C ARG A 57 23.04 -11.40 -41.38
N LEU A 58 23.32 -12.70 -41.51
CA LEU A 58 23.14 -13.70 -40.43
C LEU A 58 24.28 -13.70 -39.39
N ILE A 59 25.36 -12.98 -39.67
CA ILE A 59 26.52 -12.81 -38.77
C ILE A 59 26.30 -11.62 -37.82
N ILE A 60 25.31 -10.77 -38.10
CA ILE A 60 24.96 -9.64 -37.24
C ILE A 60 24.04 -10.16 -36.13
N PRO A 61 24.45 -10.17 -34.85
CA PRO A 61 23.54 -10.49 -33.76
C PRO A 61 22.45 -9.42 -33.73
N SER A 62 21.18 -9.80 -33.94
CA SER A 62 20.05 -8.88 -33.82
C SER A 62 19.69 -8.62 -32.35
N GLU A 63 20.64 -8.06 -31.61
CA GLU A 63 20.49 -7.54 -30.25
C GLU A 63 19.68 -6.24 -30.25
N LYS A 64 18.43 -6.27 -30.71
CA LYS A 64 17.46 -5.16 -30.56
C LYS A 64 16.05 -5.67 -30.32
N TYR A 65 15.87 -6.40 -29.23
CA TYR A 65 14.55 -6.72 -28.70
C TYR A 65 14.37 -6.22 -27.25
N ASN A 66 14.52 -4.91 -27.02
CA ASN A 66 13.98 -4.30 -25.78
C ASN A 66 13.61 -2.80 -25.86
N ARG A 67 13.49 -2.23 -27.08
CA ARG A 67 13.03 -0.84 -27.26
C ARG A 67 11.50 -0.71 -27.38
N ASN A 68 10.80 -1.84 -27.49
CA ASN A 68 9.40 -1.86 -27.90
C ASN A 68 8.42 -1.70 -26.74
N ASN A 69 8.77 -2.08 -25.50
CA ASN A 69 7.81 -2.10 -24.39
C ASN A 69 7.33 -0.69 -23.99
N ILE A 70 8.25 0.27 -23.85
CA ILE A 70 7.90 1.67 -23.54
C ILE A 70 7.14 2.32 -24.70
N LEU A 71 7.55 2.02 -25.94
CA LEU A 71 6.89 2.54 -27.14
C LEU A 71 5.47 1.95 -27.29
N MET A 72 5.28 0.68 -26.96
CA MET A 72 3.98 0.01 -26.93
C MET A 72 3.09 0.61 -25.85
N LEU A 73 3.59 0.78 -24.63
CA LEU A 73 2.82 1.33 -23.51
C LEU A 73 2.36 2.76 -23.81
N ARG A 74 3.24 3.58 -24.40
CA ARG A 74 2.89 4.92 -24.91
C ARG A 74 1.81 4.86 -26.00
N THR A 75 1.89 3.88 -26.88
CA THR A 75 0.91 3.69 -27.96
C THR A 75 -0.45 3.25 -27.41
N TYR A 76 -0.47 2.32 -26.45
CA TYR A 76 -1.69 1.88 -25.77
C TYR A 76 -2.33 2.99 -24.96
N VAL A 77 -1.57 3.77 -24.20
CA VAL A 77 -2.08 4.95 -23.47
C VAL A 77 -2.63 6.00 -24.44
N LYS A 78 -1.95 6.23 -25.57
CA LYS A 78 -2.41 7.18 -26.61
C LYS A 78 -3.73 6.73 -27.26
N ILE A 79 -3.85 5.45 -27.59
CA ILE A 79 -5.07 4.86 -28.18
C ILE A 79 -6.20 4.85 -27.14
N GLY A 80 -5.91 4.43 -25.91
CA GLY A 80 -6.85 4.42 -24.79
C GLY A 80 -7.44 5.81 -24.52
N ARG A 81 -6.60 6.84 -24.39
CA ARG A 81 -7.06 8.23 -24.22
C ARG A 81 -7.98 8.68 -25.36
N ARG A 82 -7.62 8.36 -26.61
CA ARG A 82 -8.42 8.74 -27.78
C ARG A 82 -9.77 8.03 -27.81
N ASN A 83 -9.83 6.77 -27.36
CA ASN A 83 -11.09 6.03 -27.21
C ASN A 83 -11.96 6.62 -26.09
N LEU A 84 -11.39 6.93 -24.92
CA LEU A 84 -12.09 7.55 -23.81
C LEU A 84 -12.70 8.91 -24.19
N MET A 85 -11.98 9.72 -24.99
CA MET A 85 -12.47 11.00 -25.50
C MET A 85 -13.55 10.87 -26.58
N LYS A 86 -13.67 9.71 -27.25
CA LYS A 86 -14.69 9.45 -28.29
C LYS A 86 -16.05 9.12 -27.65
N SER A 87 -16.06 8.41 -26.53
CA SER A 87 -17.26 8.03 -25.78
C SER A 87 -17.33 8.75 -24.43
N LYS A 88 -17.38 10.09 -24.46
CA LYS A 88 -17.28 10.94 -23.27
C LYS A 88 -18.33 10.64 -22.21
N LEU A 89 -19.60 10.48 -22.59
CA LEU A 89 -20.69 10.22 -21.64
C LEU A 89 -20.52 8.87 -20.94
N TYR A 90 -20.30 7.80 -21.69
CA TYR A 90 -20.08 6.46 -21.14
C TYR A 90 -18.84 6.41 -20.24
N THR A 91 -17.76 7.06 -20.65
CA THR A 91 -16.55 7.16 -19.84
C THR A 91 -16.81 7.95 -18.55
N ALA A 92 -17.52 9.08 -18.63
CA ALA A 92 -17.84 9.90 -17.47
C ALA A 92 -18.65 9.13 -16.43
N ILE A 93 -19.71 8.41 -16.84
CA ILE A 93 -20.55 7.62 -15.93
C ILE A 93 -19.71 6.56 -15.21
N ASN A 94 -18.88 5.80 -15.94
CA ASN A 94 -18.06 4.74 -15.33
C ASN A 94 -16.97 5.30 -14.41
N VAL A 95 -16.28 6.37 -14.83
CA VAL A 95 -15.23 7.00 -14.02
C VAL A 95 -15.81 7.63 -12.77
N LEU A 96 -16.96 8.32 -12.87
CA LEU A 96 -17.62 8.91 -11.70
C LEU A 96 -18.15 7.84 -10.75
N GLY A 97 -18.77 6.78 -11.25
CA GLY A 97 -19.24 5.68 -10.41
C GLY A 97 -18.09 5.01 -9.65
N LEU A 98 -16.98 4.73 -10.34
CA LEU A 98 -15.77 4.18 -9.72
C LEU A 98 -15.15 5.15 -8.70
N ALA A 99 -15.05 6.44 -9.06
CA ALA A 99 -14.49 7.46 -8.18
C ALA A 99 -15.33 7.64 -6.91
N LEU A 100 -16.66 7.65 -7.03
CA LEU A 100 -17.57 7.77 -5.89
C LEU A 100 -17.50 6.54 -4.98
N GLY A 101 -17.45 5.33 -5.56
CA GLY A 101 -17.30 4.09 -4.81
C GLY A 101 -15.96 4.03 -4.04
N LEU A 102 -14.86 4.41 -4.69
CA LEU A 102 -13.55 4.50 -4.04
C LEU A 102 -13.53 5.59 -2.96
N ALA A 103 -14.11 6.76 -3.22
CA ALA A 103 -14.19 7.83 -2.24
C ALA A 103 -14.98 7.40 -1.00
N ALA A 104 -16.14 6.76 -1.18
CA ALA A 104 -16.93 6.23 -0.08
C ALA A 104 -16.16 5.17 0.73
N CYS A 105 -15.49 4.23 0.06
CA CYS A 105 -14.67 3.22 0.71
C CYS A 105 -13.51 3.82 1.52
N LEU A 106 -12.82 4.82 0.96
CA LEU A 106 -11.74 5.53 1.65
C LEU A 106 -12.23 6.33 2.84
N LEU A 107 -13.37 7.03 2.72
CA LEU A 107 -13.97 7.77 3.83
C LEU A 107 -14.32 6.85 5.00
N ILE A 108 -14.94 5.70 4.71
CA ILE A 108 -15.24 4.70 5.75
C ILE A 108 -13.95 4.16 6.37
N THR A 109 -12.93 3.87 5.55
CA THR A 109 -11.64 3.37 6.04
C THR A 109 -10.97 4.38 6.96
N PHE A 110 -10.98 5.67 6.60
CA PHE A 110 -10.44 6.73 7.45
C PHE A 110 -11.24 6.89 8.73
N PHE A 111 -12.57 6.88 8.67
CA PHE A 111 -13.42 6.93 9.84
C PHE A 111 -13.12 5.78 10.82
N VAL A 112 -13.07 4.55 10.31
CA VAL A 112 -12.75 3.37 11.14
C VAL A 112 -11.34 3.46 11.69
N SER A 113 -10.36 3.83 10.86
CA SER A 113 -8.96 3.96 11.33
C SER A 113 -8.81 5.03 12.42
N ASP A 114 -9.56 6.12 12.33
CA ASP A 114 -9.57 7.19 13.31
C ASP A 114 -10.15 6.70 14.64
N GLU A 115 -11.31 6.03 14.59
CA GLU A 115 -11.97 5.45 15.76
C GLU A 115 -11.07 4.44 16.51
N PHE A 116 -10.34 3.59 15.78
CA PHE A 116 -9.39 2.64 16.37
C PHE A 116 -8.08 3.29 16.86
N SER A 117 -7.78 4.52 16.43
CA SER A 117 -6.59 5.26 16.86
C SER A 117 -6.81 6.01 18.18
N TYR A 118 -8.05 6.40 18.48
CA TYR A 118 -8.40 7.14 19.69
C TYR A 118 -7.91 6.47 20.97
N PRO A 119 -8.11 5.15 21.19
CA PRO A 119 -7.63 4.49 22.40
C PRO A 119 -6.10 4.55 22.54
N ARG A 120 -5.34 4.56 21.44
CA ARG A 120 -3.87 4.35 21.47
C ARG A 120 -3.03 5.56 21.83
N HIS A 121 -3.64 6.71 22.13
CA HIS A 121 -2.90 7.93 22.45
C HIS A 121 -2.13 7.84 23.78
N PHE A 122 -2.55 6.97 24.70
CA PHE A 122 -1.88 6.78 25.99
C PHE A 122 -1.14 5.44 26.03
N ALA A 123 0.08 5.44 26.56
CA ALA A 123 0.83 4.20 26.79
C ALA A 123 0.10 3.23 27.73
N THR A 124 -0.82 3.74 28.56
CA THR A 124 -1.64 2.99 29.50
C THR A 124 -3.00 2.55 28.94
N ALA A 125 -3.31 2.87 27.69
CA ALA A 125 -4.63 2.66 27.09
C ALA A 125 -5.19 1.24 27.25
N ASP A 126 -4.33 0.23 27.14
CA ASP A 126 -4.72 -1.18 27.25
C ASP A 126 -5.12 -1.59 28.69
N ARG A 127 -4.83 -0.75 29.69
CA ARG A 127 -5.12 -0.98 31.12
C ARG A 127 -6.11 0.01 31.72
N VAL A 128 -6.64 0.94 30.92
CA VAL A 128 -7.63 1.92 31.38
C VAL A 128 -9.02 1.42 31.05
N TYR A 129 -9.85 1.27 32.06
CA TYR A 129 -11.22 0.79 31.93
C TYR A 129 -12.21 1.84 32.44
N ARG A 130 -13.37 1.95 31.79
CA ARG A 130 -14.49 2.76 32.26
C ARG A 130 -15.49 1.86 32.97
N ILE A 131 -15.84 2.20 34.20
CA ILE A 131 -16.92 1.52 34.92
C ILE A 131 -18.25 2.08 34.43
N THR A 132 -19.17 1.20 34.05
CA THR A 132 -20.52 1.55 33.60
C THR A 132 -21.57 0.95 34.52
N GLY A 133 -22.70 1.62 34.66
CA GLY A 133 -23.84 1.12 35.44
C GLY A 133 -24.81 0.37 34.53
N GLU A 134 -25.38 -0.71 35.04
CA GLU A 134 -26.54 -1.38 34.45
C GLU A 134 -27.66 -1.41 35.49
N SER A 135 -28.84 -0.97 35.10
CA SER A 135 -30.03 -1.01 35.96
C SER A 135 -31.12 -1.81 35.27
N ASP A 136 -31.53 -2.90 35.91
CA ASP A 136 -32.71 -3.68 35.54
C ASP A 136 -33.88 -3.27 36.44
N THR A 137 -34.88 -2.63 35.85
CA THR A 137 -36.10 -2.18 36.56
C THR A 137 -37.21 -3.23 36.52
N GLY A 138 -36.90 -4.49 36.16
CA GLY A 138 -37.83 -5.62 36.24
C GLY A 138 -39.09 -5.43 35.39
N GLY A 139 -38.96 -5.59 34.08
CA GLY A 139 -40.09 -5.54 33.14
C GLY A 139 -39.74 -5.01 31.76
N ASP A 140 -38.67 -4.22 31.67
CA ASP A 140 -38.11 -3.67 30.43
C ASP A 140 -36.68 -4.19 30.20
N ALA A 141 -36.13 -3.94 29.00
CA ALA A 141 -34.74 -4.24 28.71
C ALA A 141 -33.81 -3.48 29.69
N PRO A 142 -32.70 -4.10 30.14
CA PRO A 142 -31.77 -3.45 31.04
C PRO A 142 -31.27 -2.13 30.45
N THR A 143 -31.25 -1.09 31.30
CA THR A 143 -30.76 0.23 30.91
C THR A 143 -29.26 0.30 31.21
N HIS A 144 -28.45 0.53 30.18
CA HIS A 144 -27.03 0.75 30.33
C HIS A 144 -26.73 2.24 30.46
N SER A 145 -25.98 2.62 31.49
CA SER A 145 -25.53 3.98 31.73
C SER A 145 -24.01 4.06 31.64
N ALA A 146 -23.53 5.05 30.87
CA ALA A 146 -22.11 5.40 30.85
C ALA A 146 -21.65 6.13 32.13
N GLN A 147 -22.58 6.47 33.02
CA GLN A 147 -22.33 7.16 34.28
C GLN A 147 -22.54 6.23 35.48
N THR A 148 -21.75 6.47 36.53
CA THR A 148 -21.83 5.76 37.81
C THR A 148 -22.05 6.75 38.95
N THR A 149 -22.48 6.25 40.11
CA THR A 149 -22.60 7.10 41.31
C THR A 149 -21.24 7.64 41.76
N TYR A 150 -21.22 8.89 42.24
CA TYR A 150 -20.02 9.53 42.80
C TYR A 150 -19.41 8.77 43.98
N LEU A 151 -20.23 7.99 44.69
CA LEU A 151 -19.84 7.15 45.83
C LEU A 151 -19.11 5.86 45.41
N LEU A 152 -19.05 5.55 44.12
CA LEU A 152 -18.42 4.31 43.66
C LEU A 152 -16.92 4.30 43.94
N LYS A 153 -16.21 5.39 43.61
CA LYS A 153 -14.78 5.51 43.86
C LYS A 153 -14.40 5.20 45.31
N PRO A 154 -14.93 5.91 46.33
CA PRO A 154 -14.57 5.61 47.73
C PRO A 154 -15.04 4.23 48.22
N ALA A 155 -16.00 3.58 47.53
CA ALA A 155 -16.45 2.24 47.88
C ALA A 155 -15.51 1.12 47.39
N ILE A 156 -14.76 1.35 46.31
CA ILE A 156 -13.86 0.36 45.70
C ILE A 156 -12.38 0.67 45.95
N GLU A 157 -12.07 1.91 46.32
CA GLU A 157 -10.72 2.37 46.62
C GLU A 157 -10.13 1.57 47.79
N GLY A 158 -9.00 0.89 47.54
CA GLY A 158 -8.35 0.02 48.52
C GLY A 158 -8.99 -1.36 48.72
N VAL A 159 -10.09 -1.69 48.03
CA VAL A 159 -10.72 -3.02 48.10
C VAL A 159 -10.03 -4.01 47.17
N PHE A 160 -9.62 -3.56 45.99
CA PHE A 160 -8.95 -4.37 44.97
C PHE A 160 -7.50 -3.92 44.83
N GLY A 161 -6.55 -4.84 44.98
CA GLY A 161 -5.12 -4.55 44.88
C GLY A 161 -4.63 -4.40 43.44
N GLU A 162 -5.44 -4.83 42.48
CA GLU A 162 -5.17 -4.75 41.04
C GLU A 162 -5.44 -3.35 40.46
N ILE A 163 -6.15 -2.50 41.19
CA ILE A 163 -6.47 -1.15 40.74
C ILE A 163 -5.36 -0.20 41.19
N GLU A 164 -4.56 0.29 40.23
CA GLU A 164 -3.47 1.22 40.49
C GLU A 164 -3.96 2.63 40.85
N ASP A 165 -4.89 3.18 40.06
CA ASP A 165 -5.46 4.51 40.25
C ASP A 165 -6.92 4.56 39.79
N ILE A 166 -7.72 5.41 40.45
CA ILE A 166 -9.12 5.66 40.08
C ILE A 166 -9.35 7.17 39.98
N THR A 167 -9.86 7.60 38.83
CA THR A 167 -10.31 8.98 38.63
C THR A 167 -11.76 9.02 38.23
N ARG A 168 -12.49 10.02 38.71
CA ARG A 168 -13.81 10.40 38.21
C ARG A 168 -13.65 11.56 37.23
N VAL A 169 -14.53 11.60 36.25
CA VAL A 169 -14.59 12.67 35.25
C VAL A 169 -16.05 12.99 35.01
N ASP A 170 -16.39 14.28 35.03
CA ASP A 170 -17.69 14.79 34.61
C ASP A 170 -17.50 15.94 33.63
N VAL A 171 -18.42 16.08 32.67
CA VAL A 171 -18.39 17.14 31.67
C VAL A 171 -19.48 18.13 32.00
N THR A 172 -19.11 19.41 32.12
CA THR A 172 -20.04 20.47 32.47
C THR A 172 -19.84 21.69 31.59
N GLY A 173 -20.93 22.44 31.38
CA GLY A 173 -20.89 23.74 30.72
C GLY A 173 -20.97 24.86 31.75
N ARG A 174 -20.07 25.86 31.67
CA ARG A 174 -20.12 27.05 32.52
C ARG A 174 -19.72 28.31 31.75
N LEU A 175 -20.27 29.44 32.21
CA LEU A 175 -19.75 30.75 31.84
C LEU A 175 -18.41 30.98 32.54
N VAL A 176 -17.37 31.24 31.77
CA VAL A 176 -16.03 31.58 32.26
C VAL A 176 -15.78 33.06 31.98
N GLU A 177 -15.25 33.76 32.98
CA GLU A 177 -14.93 35.17 32.91
C GLU A 177 -13.43 35.38 33.13
N VAL A 178 -12.79 36.09 32.21
CA VAL A 178 -11.37 36.46 32.28
C VAL A 178 -11.25 37.95 32.02
N GLY A 179 -11.08 38.73 33.09
CA GLY A 179 -11.05 40.19 33.02
C GLY A 179 -12.40 40.73 32.57
N GLU A 180 -12.44 41.41 31.42
CA GLU A 180 -13.68 41.96 30.84
C GLU A 180 -14.35 41.01 29.83
N HIS A 181 -13.77 39.84 29.58
CA HIS A 181 -14.27 38.88 28.60
C HIS A 181 -15.03 37.74 29.26
N GLN A 182 -16.24 37.48 28.77
CA GLN A 182 -17.06 36.34 29.17
C GLN A 182 -17.29 35.42 27.98
N PHE A 183 -17.18 34.11 28.21
CA PHE A 183 -17.37 33.07 27.21
C PHE A 183 -18.04 31.86 27.85
N GLU A 184 -18.97 31.24 27.13
CA GLU A 184 -19.69 30.05 27.57
C GLU A 184 -18.94 28.81 27.09
N GLU A 185 -18.27 28.10 28.00
CA GLU A 185 -17.57 26.87 27.67
C GLU A 185 -18.42 25.67 28.04
N THR A 186 -18.69 24.83 27.04
CA THR A 186 -19.49 23.61 27.19
C THR A 186 -18.66 22.39 27.60
N ASP A 187 -17.34 22.46 27.40
CA ASP A 187 -16.44 21.31 27.47
C ASP A 187 -15.48 21.41 28.66
N ILE A 188 -15.99 21.81 29.82
CA ILE A 188 -15.20 21.84 31.06
C ILE A 188 -15.23 20.45 31.69
N LEU A 189 -14.05 19.84 31.83
CA LEU A 189 -13.89 18.58 32.55
C LEU A 189 -13.63 18.84 34.03
N LEU A 190 -14.52 18.33 34.89
CA LEU A 190 -14.28 18.20 36.32
C LEU A 190 -13.66 16.82 36.56
N ALA A 191 -12.44 16.79 37.07
CA ALA A 191 -11.72 15.54 37.29
C ALA A 191 -11.06 15.49 38.68
N ASP A 192 -10.88 14.29 39.21
CA ASP A 192 -10.13 14.09 40.45
C ASP A 192 -8.62 14.35 40.23
N SER A 193 -7.87 14.57 41.31
CA SER A 193 -6.42 14.77 41.27
C SER A 193 -5.62 13.63 40.62
N ALA A 194 -6.16 12.41 40.64
CA ALA A 194 -5.57 11.24 39.99
C ALA A 194 -5.71 11.22 38.46
N PHE A 195 -6.39 12.20 37.85
CA PHE A 195 -6.65 12.23 36.40
C PHE A 195 -5.38 12.07 35.56
N PHE A 196 -4.33 12.83 35.88
CA PHE A 196 -3.07 12.79 35.13
C PHE A 196 -2.21 11.55 35.42
N SER A 197 -2.49 10.80 36.49
CA SER A 197 -1.88 9.48 36.72
C SER A 197 -2.49 8.44 35.78
N VAL A 198 -3.81 8.49 35.58
CA VAL A 198 -4.54 7.59 34.67
C VAL A 198 -4.30 7.97 33.21
N PHE A 199 -4.34 9.27 32.91
CA PHE A 199 -4.16 9.86 31.57
C PHE A 199 -2.90 10.74 31.55
N PRO A 200 -1.71 10.17 31.29
CA PRO A 200 -0.48 10.93 31.31
C PRO A 200 -0.44 11.94 30.15
N HIS A 201 -0.30 13.23 30.49
CA HIS A 201 -0.17 14.33 29.55
C HIS A 201 1.16 15.07 29.72
N THR A 202 1.67 15.64 28.62
CA THR A 202 2.84 16.51 28.64
C THR A 202 2.40 17.96 28.87
N PHE A 203 2.88 18.58 29.94
CA PHE A 203 2.57 19.97 30.28
C PHE A 203 3.54 20.92 29.56
N LEU A 204 2.99 21.95 28.89
CA LEU A 204 3.79 23.01 28.29
C LEU A 204 4.30 24.02 29.33
N SER A 205 3.52 24.22 30.39
CA SER A 205 3.83 25.10 31.52
C SER A 205 3.05 24.61 32.75
N GLY A 206 3.64 24.73 33.94
CA GLY A 206 3.06 24.19 35.18
C GLY A 206 3.22 22.67 35.28
N ASP A 207 2.41 22.05 36.15
CA ASP A 207 2.41 20.61 36.39
C ASP A 207 1.02 20.08 36.78
N ALA A 208 0.93 18.75 36.96
CA ALA A 208 -0.29 18.07 37.36
C ALA A 208 -0.75 18.40 38.80
N GLN A 209 0.08 19.07 39.61
CA GLN A 209 -0.27 19.40 41.00
C GLN A 209 -1.43 20.39 41.09
N ALA A 210 -1.73 21.10 39.99
CA ALA A 210 -2.87 21.99 39.90
C ALA A 210 -4.20 21.33 40.31
N LEU A 211 -4.40 20.03 40.03
CA LEU A 211 -5.67 19.36 40.39
C LEU A 211 -5.83 19.06 41.90
N PHE A 212 -4.80 19.31 42.72
CA PHE A 212 -4.94 19.22 44.18
C PHE A 212 -5.47 20.53 44.80
N ASP A 213 -5.41 21.65 44.07
CA ASP A 213 -5.94 22.94 44.50
C ASP A 213 -7.29 23.21 43.83
N PRO A 214 -8.40 23.30 44.59
CA PRO A 214 -9.72 23.61 44.02
C PRO A 214 -9.81 24.96 43.30
N SER A 215 -8.86 25.87 43.54
CA SER A 215 -8.79 27.19 42.89
C SER A 215 -7.94 27.21 41.62
N ALA A 216 -7.23 26.12 41.32
CA ALA A 216 -6.42 26.00 40.12
C ALA A 216 -7.19 25.28 39.01
N ALA A 217 -6.80 25.55 37.77
CA ALA A 217 -7.35 24.92 36.58
C ALA A 217 -6.22 24.61 35.58
N VAL A 218 -6.41 23.56 34.80
CA VAL A 218 -5.52 23.21 33.69
C VAL A 218 -6.23 23.59 32.39
N LEU A 219 -5.54 24.35 31.54
CA LEU A 219 -6.07 24.81 30.26
C LEU A 219 -5.39 24.06 29.12
N THR A 220 -6.18 23.68 28.13
CA THR A 220 -5.69 23.21 26.84
C THR A 220 -5.34 24.40 25.94
N ARG A 221 -4.52 24.15 24.91
CA ARG A 221 -4.06 25.18 23.98
C ARG A 221 -5.08 25.44 22.88
#